data_AF-A0A7S3LBA7-F1
#
_entry.id   AF-A0A7S3LBA7-F1
#
_cell.length_a   1.000
_cell.length_b   1.000
_cell.length_c   1.000
_cell.angle_alpha   90.00
_cell.angle_beta   90.00
_cell.angle_gamma   90.00
#
_symmetry.space_group_name_H-M   'P 1'
#
loop_
_entity.id
_entity.type
_entity.pdbx_description
1 polymer ?
#
loop_
_entity_poly.entity_id
_entity_poly.type
_entity_poly.pdbx_seq_one_letter_code
_entity_poly.pdbx_strand_id
1 'polypeptide(L)'
;MIHVIKEQGLQNDQIDESSHFILRLCYCQSEELRRWFLQQEAALFQFRIKSVPLKKLARAVRSFCQVHPISDEEKEQHRDALMQFMVNPAEFAASKFYAVPFTQALDLVAQRQCYVWRGQAF
;
A
#
# COMPACT_ATOMS: atom_id res chain seq x y z
N MET A 1 -33.28 23.39 -3.53
CA MET A 1 -32.03 23.60 -4.30
C MET A 1 -30.86 22.87 -3.62
N ILE A 2 -31.01 21.56 -3.30
CA ILE A 2 -29.96 20.74 -2.62
C ILE A 2 -30.01 19.28 -3.15
N HIS A 3 -30.53 19.02 -4.34
CA HIS A 3 -30.70 17.64 -4.83
C HIS A 3 -30.26 17.38 -6.29
N VAL A 4 -29.41 18.24 -6.87
CA VAL A 4 -28.99 18.11 -8.29
C VAL A 4 -27.45 18.07 -8.47
N ILE A 5 -26.68 17.77 -7.42
CA ILE A 5 -25.21 17.57 -7.53
C ILE A 5 -24.79 16.18 -7.01
N LYS A 6 -25.60 15.18 -7.29
CA LYS A 6 -25.22 13.77 -7.30
C LYS A 6 -25.72 13.29 -8.65
N GLU A 7 -24.90 13.26 -9.69
CA GLU A 7 -24.38 11.97 -10.21
C GLU A 7 -23.44 12.16 -11.42
N GLN A 8 -22.68 13.27 -11.53
CA GLN A 8 -21.81 13.49 -12.71
C GLN A 8 -20.33 13.88 -12.50
N GLY A 9 -19.78 14.01 -11.28
CA GLY A 9 -18.53 14.78 -11.15
C GLY A 9 -17.51 14.34 -10.11
N LEU A 10 -16.96 13.12 -10.19
CA LEU A 10 -15.92 12.66 -9.25
C LEU A 10 -14.65 12.08 -9.89
N GLN A 11 -14.30 12.51 -11.10
CA GLN A 11 -12.95 12.28 -11.62
C GLN A 11 -12.58 13.35 -12.64
N ASN A 12 -12.32 14.55 -12.15
CA ASN A 12 -11.48 15.47 -12.90
C ASN A 12 -10.12 15.44 -12.21
N ASP A 13 -9.21 14.61 -12.73
CA ASP A 13 -7.87 14.41 -12.17
C ASP A 13 -7.14 15.75 -11.95
N GLN A 14 -7.43 16.75 -12.79
CA GLN A 14 -6.89 18.10 -12.67
C GLN A 14 -7.38 18.83 -11.41
N ILE A 15 -8.64 18.64 -11.03
CA ILE A 15 -9.21 19.25 -9.82
C ILE A 15 -8.61 18.58 -8.59
N ASP A 16 -8.49 17.26 -8.61
CA ASP A 16 -7.90 16.50 -7.51
C ASP A 16 -6.44 16.93 -7.27
N GLU A 17 -5.64 16.97 -8.34
CA GLU A 17 -4.25 17.43 -8.31
C GLU A 17 -4.14 18.86 -7.79
N SER A 18 -4.93 19.79 -8.35
CA SER A 18 -4.92 21.19 -7.94
C SER A 18 -5.33 21.35 -6.46
N SER A 19 -6.36 20.62 -6.03
CA SER A 19 -6.85 20.66 -4.65
C SER A 19 -5.81 20.16 -3.65
N HIS A 20 -5.08 19.09 -3.97
CA HIS A 20 -4.00 18.57 -3.13
C HIS A 20 -2.94 19.64 -2.87
N PHE A 21 -2.47 20.33 -3.92
CA PHE A 21 -1.45 21.37 -3.79
C PHE A 21 -1.95 22.60 -3.03
N ILE A 22 -3.19 23.04 -3.26
CA ILE A 22 -3.79 24.16 -2.54
C ILE A 22 -3.91 23.83 -1.04
N LEU A 23 -4.44 22.65 -0.69
CA LEU A 23 -4.59 22.24 0.70
C LEU A 23 -3.24 22.06 1.39
N ARG A 24 -2.21 21.57 0.67
CA ARG A 24 -0.85 21.48 1.20
C ARG A 24 -0.28 22.86 1.57
N LEU A 25 -0.59 23.92 0.81
CA LEU A 25 -0.21 25.30 1.18
C LEU A 25 -1.01 25.82 2.38
N CYS A 26 -2.32 25.53 2.45
CA CYS A 26 -3.16 25.96 3.56
C CYS A 26 -2.75 25.32 4.90
N TYR A 27 -2.50 24.00 4.91
CA TYR A 27 -2.24 23.23 6.13
C TYR A 27 -0.77 23.13 6.53
N CYS A 28 0.15 23.77 5.79
CA CYS A 28 1.56 23.78 6.18
C CYS A 28 1.90 24.73 7.33
N GLN A 29 0.93 25.46 7.90
CA GLN A 29 1.18 26.51 8.88
C GLN A 29 1.63 25.99 10.26
N SER A 30 1.05 24.89 10.73
CA SER A 30 1.41 24.28 12.01
C SER A 30 1.71 22.79 11.83
N GLU A 31 2.50 22.23 12.74
CA GLU A 31 2.82 20.79 12.71
C GLU A 31 1.58 19.92 12.92
N GLU A 32 0.66 20.35 13.79
CA GLU A 32 -0.62 19.68 14.02
C GLU A 32 -1.46 19.59 12.74
N LEU A 33 -1.61 20.71 12.02
CA LEU A 33 -2.35 20.75 10.75
C LEU A 33 -1.67 19.89 9.68
N ARG A 34 -0.33 19.90 9.61
CA ARG A 34 0.42 19.03 8.69
C ARG A 34 0.17 17.56 8.99
N ARG A 35 0.25 17.14 10.25
CA ARG A 35 0.01 15.75 10.67
C ARG A 35 -1.43 15.33 10.37
N TRP A 36 -2.40 16.18 10.68
CA TRP A 36 -3.81 15.94 10.39
C TRP A 36 -4.06 15.79 8.87
N PHE A 37 -3.52 16.70 8.06
CA PHE A 37 -3.65 16.65 6.61
C PHE A 37 -3.03 15.36 6.03
N LEU A 38 -1.82 15.00 6.47
CA LEU A 38 -1.16 13.76 6.04
C LEU A 38 -1.98 12.51 6.39
N GLN A 39 -2.61 12.47 7.57
CA GLN A 39 -3.46 11.34 7.97
C GLN A 39 -4.70 11.23 7.07
N GLN A 40 -5.37 12.36 6.79
CA GLN A 40 -6.55 12.36 5.91
C GLN A 40 -6.17 11.96 4.47
N GLU A 41 -5.06 12.50 3.95
CA GLU A 41 -4.58 12.19 2.60
C GLU A 41 -4.18 10.72 2.48
N ALA A 42 -3.49 10.17 3.49
CA ALA A 42 -3.14 8.75 3.53
C ALA A 42 -4.39 7.86 3.59
N ALA A 43 -5.41 8.24 4.36
CA ALA A 43 -6.68 7.51 4.42
C ALA A 43 -7.43 7.54 3.07
N LEU A 44 -7.48 8.70 2.41
CA LEU A 44 -8.07 8.86 1.09
C LEU A 44 -7.32 8.02 0.05
N PHE A 45 -5.98 8.04 0.08
CA PHE A 45 -5.14 7.22 -0.79
C PHE A 45 -5.37 5.73 -0.57
N GLN A 46 -5.48 5.29 0.69
CA GLN A 46 -5.77 3.90 1.03
C GLN A 46 -7.15 3.46 0.49
N PHE A 47 -8.17 4.31 0.63
CA PHE A 47 -9.51 4.05 0.09
C PHE A 47 -9.47 3.90 -1.45
N ARG A 48 -8.76 4.80 -2.14
CA ARG A 48 -8.59 4.73 -3.60
C ARG A 48 -7.83 3.48 -4.02
N ILE A 49 -6.75 3.11 -3.33
CA ILE A 49 -6.00 1.89 -3.62
C ILE A 49 -6.88 0.64 -3.53
N LYS A 50 -7.76 0.56 -2.51
CA LYS A 50 -8.64 -0.59 -2.31
C LYS A 50 -9.63 -0.80 -3.46
N SER A 51 -9.99 0.24 -4.21
CA SER A 51 -10.87 0.13 -5.38
C SER A 51 -10.13 -0.16 -6.69
N VAL A 52 -8.80 -0.06 -6.72
CA VAL A 52 -8.00 -0.37 -7.91
C VAL A 52 -7.81 -1.89 -8.05
N PRO A 53 -8.01 -2.46 -9.26
CA PRO A 53 -7.80 -3.89 -9.47
C PRO A 53 -6.33 -4.27 -9.26
N LEU A 54 -6.11 -5.41 -8.59
CA LEU A 54 -4.78 -5.90 -8.20
C LEU A 54 -3.76 -5.96 -9.35
N LYS A 55 -4.21 -6.26 -10.58
CA LYS A 55 -3.33 -6.27 -11.78
C LYS A 55 -2.75 -4.89 -12.11
N LYS A 56 -3.57 -3.83 -12.02
CA LYS A 56 -3.11 -2.45 -12.25
C LYS A 56 -2.19 -2.01 -11.12
N LEU A 57 -2.56 -2.33 -9.88
CA LEU A 57 -1.75 -2.03 -8.70
C LEU A 57 -0.39 -2.70 -8.76
N ALA A 58 -0.32 -4.00 -9.06
CA ALA A 58 0.94 -4.72 -9.20
C ALA A 58 1.86 -4.10 -10.27
N ARG A 59 1.28 -3.62 -11.38
CA ARG A 59 2.06 -2.91 -12.42
C ARG A 59 2.58 -1.56 -11.93
N ALA A 60 1.75 -0.79 -11.21
CA ALA A 60 2.16 0.50 -10.66
C ALA A 60 3.22 0.34 -9.57
N VAL A 61 3.06 -0.63 -8.65
CA VAL A 61 4.03 -0.87 -7.58
C VAL A 61 5.41 -1.23 -8.12
N ARG A 62 5.48 -2.01 -9.21
CA ARG A 62 6.75 -2.37 -9.86
C ARG A 62 7.53 -1.17 -10.40
N SER A 63 6.90 -0.04 -10.70
CA SER A 63 7.63 1.16 -11.14
C SER A 63 8.22 1.97 -9.98
N PHE A 64 7.71 1.79 -8.76
CA PHE A 64 8.16 2.54 -7.58
C PHE A 64 9.02 1.70 -6.63
N CYS A 65 8.78 0.40 -6.54
CA CYS A 65 9.43 -0.51 -5.61
C CYS A 65 9.91 -1.78 -6.31
N GLN A 66 10.96 -2.41 -5.78
CA GLN A 66 11.54 -3.66 -6.31
C GLN A 66 10.79 -4.86 -5.73
N VAL A 67 9.49 -4.93 -6.05
CA VAL A 67 8.59 -5.97 -5.55
C VAL A 67 8.50 -7.10 -6.57
N HIS A 68 8.98 -8.28 -6.19
CA HIS A 68 8.97 -9.47 -7.02
C HIS A 68 8.05 -10.53 -6.42
N PRO A 69 7.06 -11.06 -7.15
CA PRO A 69 6.28 -12.19 -6.67
C PRO A 69 7.21 -13.40 -6.55
N ILE A 70 7.13 -14.13 -5.44
CA ILE A 70 7.90 -15.37 -5.26
C ILE A 70 7.24 -16.54 -6.00
N SER A 71 8.03 -17.52 -6.42
CA SER A 71 7.49 -18.74 -7.01
C SER A 71 6.91 -19.68 -5.94
N ASP A 72 6.11 -20.65 -6.36
CA ASP A 72 5.56 -21.64 -5.43
C ASP A 72 6.67 -22.53 -4.83
N GLU A 73 7.77 -22.76 -5.57
CA GLU A 73 8.94 -23.47 -5.02
C GLU A 73 9.64 -22.68 -3.91
N GLU A 74 9.84 -21.37 -4.09
CA GLU A 74 10.43 -20.49 -3.07
C GLU A 74 9.51 -20.35 -1.85
N LYS A 75 8.19 -20.29 -2.09
CA LYS A 75 7.17 -20.28 -1.06
C LYS A 75 7.22 -21.54 -0.20
N GLU A 76 7.45 -22.71 -0.81
CA GLU A 76 7.57 -23.97 -0.08
C GLU A 76 8.90 -24.08 0.66
N GLN A 77 10.00 -23.58 0.09
CA GLN A 77 11.31 -23.53 0.78
C GLN A 77 11.28 -22.72 2.08
N HIS A 78 10.47 -21.68 2.13
CA HIS A 78 10.32 -20.81 3.30
C HIS A 78 9.00 -21.02 4.06
N ARG A 79 8.32 -22.14 3.79
CA ARG A 79 7.00 -22.44 4.35
C ARG A 79 6.95 -22.32 5.86
N ASP A 80 7.90 -22.93 6.56
CA ASP A 80 7.89 -22.95 8.03
C ASP A 80 8.03 -21.56 8.65
N ALA A 81 8.76 -20.65 7.99
CA ALA A 81 8.90 -19.27 8.43
C ALA A 81 7.69 -18.42 8.05
N LEU A 82 7.18 -18.56 6.81
CA LEU A 82 6.03 -17.80 6.33
C LEU A 82 4.72 -18.21 7.00
N MET A 83 4.60 -19.48 7.41
CA MET A 83 3.43 -20.01 8.12
C MET A 83 3.28 -19.40 9.51
N GLN A 84 4.35 -18.87 10.12
CA GLN A 84 4.28 -18.17 11.41
C GLN A 84 3.43 -16.89 11.33
N PHE A 85 3.27 -16.32 10.13
CA PHE A 85 2.47 -15.12 9.89
C PHE A 85 1.03 -15.42 9.47
N MET A 86 0.65 -16.69 9.31
CA MET A 86 -0.66 -17.11 8.83
C MET A 86 -1.46 -17.83 9.90
N VAL A 87 -2.79 -17.66 9.88
CA VAL A 87 -3.68 -18.29 10.87
C VAL A 87 -3.91 -19.75 10.54
N ASN A 88 -4.01 -20.10 9.25
CA ASN A 88 -4.26 -21.47 8.82
C ASN A 88 -3.54 -21.83 7.50
N PRO A 89 -3.35 -23.14 7.21
CA PRO A 89 -2.71 -23.59 5.98
C PRO A 89 -3.47 -23.27 4.68
N ALA A 90 -4.79 -23.10 4.75
CA ALA A 90 -5.62 -22.79 3.59
C ALA A 90 -5.39 -21.34 3.11
N GLU A 91 -5.28 -20.41 4.06
CA GLU A 91 -4.90 -19.01 3.81
C GLU A 91 -3.49 -18.93 3.25
N PHE A 92 -2.55 -19.72 3.78
CA PHE A 92 -1.21 -19.79 3.24
C PHE A 92 -1.22 -20.19 1.76
N ALA A 93 -1.98 -21.23 1.39
CA ALA A 93 -2.08 -21.67 -0.01
C ALA A 93 -2.71 -20.60 -0.92
N ALA A 94 -3.76 -19.91 -0.48
CA ALA A 94 -4.44 -18.86 -1.24
C ALA A 94 -3.63 -17.55 -1.34
N SER A 95 -2.73 -17.30 -0.39
CA SER A 95 -1.98 -16.04 -0.29
C SER A 95 -0.82 -15.98 -1.29
N LYS A 96 -0.59 -14.77 -1.82
CA LYS A 96 0.56 -14.45 -2.66
C LYS A 96 1.58 -13.69 -1.82
N PHE A 97 2.81 -14.18 -1.83
CA PHE A 97 3.94 -13.57 -1.16
C PHE A 97 4.82 -12.82 -2.16
N TYR A 98 5.54 -11.82 -1.67
CA TYR A 98 6.40 -10.97 -2.49
C TYR A 98 7.74 -10.79 -1.78
N ALA A 99 8.82 -10.93 -2.53
CA ALA A 99 10.15 -10.61 -2.07
C ALA A 99 10.48 -9.14 -2.40
N VAL A 100 11.03 -8.45 -1.40
CA VAL A 100 11.57 -7.08 -1.53
C VAL A 100 12.93 -6.99 -0.85
N PRO A 101 13.84 -6.09 -1.26
CA PRO A 101 15.04 -5.81 -0.46
C PRO A 101 14.65 -5.40 0.96
N PHE A 102 15.32 -5.92 1.99
CA PHE A 102 14.94 -5.65 3.39
C PHE A 102 14.94 -4.14 3.72
N THR A 103 15.77 -3.34 3.03
CA THR A 103 15.85 -1.89 3.15
C THR A 103 14.56 -1.16 2.72
N GLN A 104 13.70 -1.80 1.93
CA GLN A 104 12.39 -1.27 1.54
C GLN A 104 11.27 -1.67 2.51
N ALA A 105 11.53 -2.58 3.45
CA ALA A 105 10.55 -3.11 4.40
C ALA A 105 11.01 -2.95 5.87
N LEU A 106 11.78 -1.90 6.17
CA LEU A 106 12.39 -1.71 7.49
C LEU A 106 11.37 -1.69 8.63
N ASP A 107 10.20 -1.11 8.43
CA ASP A 107 9.14 -1.08 9.44
C ASP A 107 8.62 -2.49 9.78
N LEU A 108 8.45 -3.35 8.77
CA LEU A 108 8.04 -4.74 8.96
C LEU A 108 9.14 -5.57 9.64
N VAL A 109 10.39 -5.34 9.25
CA VAL A 109 11.57 -6.00 9.86
C VAL A 109 11.70 -5.62 11.33
N ALA A 110 11.56 -4.33 11.65
CA ALA A 110 11.65 -3.83 13.03
C ALA A 110 10.56 -4.43 13.93
N GLN A 111 9.36 -4.64 13.38
CA GLN A 111 8.22 -5.24 14.08
C GLN A 111 8.24 -6.78 14.05
N ARG A 112 9.23 -7.41 13.40
CA ARG A 112 9.31 -8.87 13.17
C ARG A 112 8.06 -9.43 12.49
N GLN A 113 7.49 -8.66 11.56
CA GLN A 113 6.27 -9.01 10.80
C GLN A 113 6.56 -9.54 9.39
N CYS A 114 7.83 -9.75 9.05
CA CYS A 114 8.25 -10.35 7.79
C CYS A 114 9.40 -11.32 8.02
N TYR A 115 9.58 -12.25 7.09
CA TYR A 115 10.72 -13.16 7.11
C TYR A 115 11.89 -12.54 6.33
N VAL A 116 13.10 -12.54 6.88
CA VAL A 116 14.28 -11.98 6.20
C VAL A 116 15.28 -13.09 5.90
N TRP A 117 15.65 -13.23 4.62
CA TRP A 117 16.63 -14.22 4.18
C TRP A 117 17.49 -13.67 3.04
N ARG A 118 18.81 -13.83 3.16
CA ARG A 118 19.82 -13.35 2.18
C ARG A 118 19.64 -11.90 1.69
N GLY A 119 19.21 -11.00 2.59
CA GLY A 119 19.00 -9.58 2.26
C GLY A 119 17.67 -9.25 1.59
N GLN A 120 16.78 -10.24 1.47
CA GLN A 120 15.40 -10.05 1.02
C GLN A 120 14.44 -10.25 2.20
N ALA A 121 13.38 -9.46 2.23
CA ALA A 121 12.24 -9.62 3.11
C ALA A 121 11.08 -10.22 2.31
N PHE A 122 10.38 -11.17 2.92
CA PHE A 122 9.30 -11.99 2.39
C PHE A 122 8.04 -11.83 3.24
#